data_AF-A0A151R184-F1
#
_entry.id   AF-A0A151R184-F1
#
_cell.length_a   1.000
_cell.length_b   1.000
_cell.length_c   1.000
_cell.angle_alpha   90.00
_cell.angle_beta   90.00
_cell.angle_gamma   90.00
#
_symmetry.space_group_name_H-M   'P 1'
#
loop_
_entity.id
_entity.type
_entity.pdbx_description
1 polymer ?
#
loop_
_entity_poly.entity_id
_entity_poly.type
_entity_poly.pdbx_seq_one_letter_code
_entity_poly.pdbx_strand_id
1 'polypeptide(L)'
;AYRKQDGRILLFRPVGNALRLQVGVERMCMPSPTVEQFVEAVKDTVLANQRWVPPAIKGFLYIRALLMGSGPVLGLAPSPEYTFLIYVSPVGNYFKEGLAPINLIVENELHRATPGGTRGVKTIGNKTG
;
A
#
# COMPACT_ATOMS: atom_id res chain seq x y z
N ALA A 1 9.50 5.16 2.12
CA ALA A 1 10.51 6.22 2.01
C ALA A 1 11.85 5.70 2.52
N TYR A 2 12.97 6.16 1.96
CA TYR A 2 14.31 5.81 2.45
C TYR A 2 15.21 7.03 2.52
N ARG A 3 16.13 7.00 3.48
CA ARG A 3 17.14 8.03 3.66
C ARG A 3 18.38 7.69 2.84
N LYS A 4 18.85 8.65 2.04
CA LYS A 4 20.15 8.57 1.38
C LYS A 4 21.28 8.95 2.34
N GLN A 5 22.52 8.64 1.97
CA GLN A 5 23.71 9.00 2.74
C GLN A 5 23.84 10.53 2.94
N ASP A 6 23.36 11.33 1.98
CA ASP A 6 23.31 12.79 2.05
C ASP A 6 22.15 13.34 2.90
N GLY A 7 21.42 12.48 3.62
CA GLY A 7 20.32 12.86 4.50
C GLY A 7 18.97 13.06 3.80
N ARG A 8 18.92 13.15 2.46
CA ARG A 8 17.67 13.33 1.70
C ARG A 8 16.76 12.12 1.85
N ILE A 9 15.45 12.37 1.86
CA ILE A 9 14.42 11.32 1.88
C ILE A 9 13.87 11.16 0.47
N LEU A 10 13.87 9.92 -0.02
CA LEU A 10 13.36 9.59 -1.34
C LEU A 10 12.14 8.66 -1.28
N LEU A 11 11.27 8.84 -2.26
CA LEU A 11 10.11 7.99 -2.52
C LEU A 11 10.34 7.23 -3.82
N PHE A 12 10.04 5.94 -3.82
CA PHE A 12 10.16 5.12 -5.02
C PHE A 12 8.81 5.06 -5.76
N ARG A 13 8.78 5.64 -6.97
CA ARG A 13 7.64 5.62 -7.91
C ARG A 13 6.27 5.91 -7.24
N PRO A 14 6.10 7.01 -6.48
CA PRO A 14 4.82 7.30 -5.81
C PRO A 14 3.65 7.44 -6.79
N VAL A 15 3.88 8.01 -7.98
CA VAL A 15 2.89 8.10 -9.07
C VAL A 15 2.40 6.73 -9.52
N GLY A 16 3.30 5.75 -9.69
CA GLY A 16 2.93 4.38 -10.05
C GLY A 16 2.06 3.69 -8.99
N ASN A 17 2.24 4.05 -7.71
CA ASN A 17 1.37 3.56 -6.64
C ASN A 17 -0.01 4.22 -6.67
N ALA A 18 -0.08 5.52 -7.00
CA ALA A 18 -1.35 6.24 -7.18
C ALA A 18 -2.18 5.65 -8.34
N LEU A 19 -1.55 5.46 -9.50
CA LEU A 19 -2.21 4.86 -10.67
C LEU A 19 -2.72 3.44 -10.36
N ARG A 20 -1.93 2.65 -9.63
CA ARG A 20 -2.38 1.31 -9.21
C ARG A 20 -3.53 1.36 -8.21
N LEU A 21 -3.60 2.37 -7.34
CA LEU A 21 -4.75 2.58 -6.48
C LEU A 21 -5.98 2.89 -7.33
N GLN A 22 -5.88 3.81 -8.30
CA GLN A 22 -6.96 4.21 -9.21
C GLN A 22 -7.61 3.01 -9.92
N VAL A 23 -6.80 2.15 -10.54
CA VAL A 23 -7.28 0.89 -11.16
C VAL A 23 -8.00 0.01 -10.14
N GLY A 24 -7.52 -0.01 -8.90
CA GLY A 24 -8.12 -0.78 -7.81
C GLY A 24 -9.47 -0.28 -7.36
N VAL A 25 -9.61 1.03 -7.19
CA VAL A 25 -10.84 1.66 -6.69
C VAL A 25 -11.91 1.71 -7.76
N GLU A 26 -11.55 1.85 -9.03
CA GLU A 26 -12.46 1.70 -10.16
C GLU A 26 -13.08 0.30 -10.19
N ARG A 27 -12.24 -0.75 -10.05
CA ARG A 27 -12.73 -2.15 -9.98
C ARG A 27 -13.64 -2.41 -8.77
N MET A 28 -13.48 -1.64 -7.70
CA MET A 28 -14.28 -1.74 -6.47
C MET A 28 -15.46 -0.75 -6.42
N CYS A 29 -15.71 0.00 -7.49
CA CYS A 29 -16.75 1.03 -7.55
C CYS A 29 -16.64 2.07 -6.43
N MET A 30 -15.41 2.49 -6.11
CA MET A 30 -15.10 3.50 -5.08
C MET A 30 -14.57 4.79 -5.74
N PRO A 31 -14.84 5.98 -5.17
CA PRO A 31 -14.24 7.22 -5.64
C PRO A 31 -12.73 7.24 -5.38
N SER A 32 -11.95 7.73 -6.35
CA SER A 32 -10.49 7.84 -6.21
C SER A 32 -10.05 9.26 -5.88
N PRO A 33 -9.03 9.47 -5.03
CA PRO A 33 -8.25 10.70 -5.08
C PRO A 33 -7.53 10.83 -6.43
N THR A 34 -7.20 12.07 -6.82
CA THR A 34 -6.34 12.32 -7.98
C THR A 34 -4.91 11.82 -7.71
N VAL A 35 -4.12 11.66 -8.77
CA VAL A 35 -2.71 11.25 -8.64
C VAL A 35 -1.94 12.27 -7.80
N GLU A 36 -2.22 13.55 -8.01
CA GLU A 36 -1.61 14.68 -7.32
C GLU A 36 -1.95 14.63 -5.83
N GLN A 37 -3.24 14.54 -5.49
CA GLN A 37 -3.71 14.43 -4.11
C GLN A 37 -3.07 13.26 -3.37
N PHE A 38 -2.98 12.10 -4.02
CA PHE A 38 -2.32 10.93 -3.44
C PHE A 38 -0.83 11.18 -3.18
N VAL A 39 -0.12 11.73 -4.17
CA VAL A 39 1.33 11.94 -4.08
C VAL A 39 1.65 13.01 -3.03
N GLU A 40 0.87 14.08 -2.94
CA GLU A 40 0.99 15.12 -1.91
C GLU A 40 0.72 14.53 -0.52
N ALA A 41 -0.38 13.82 -0.33
CA ALA A 41 -0.69 13.19 0.95
C ALA A 41 0.43 12.21 1.42
N VAL A 42 1.03 11.46 0.48
CA VAL A 42 2.18 10.60 0.78
C VAL A 42 3.40 11.41 1.22
N LYS A 43 3.70 12.51 0.52
CA LYS A 43 4.83 13.40 0.88
C LYS A 43 4.62 13.99 2.26
N ASP A 44 3.46 14.56 2.53
CA ASP A 44 3.11 15.20 3.81
C ASP A 44 3.18 14.19 4.95
N THR A 45 2.63 12.99 4.76
CA THR A 45 2.71 11.92 5.76
C THR A 45 4.16 11.54 6.08
N VAL A 46 5.03 11.47 5.07
CA VAL A 46 6.45 11.13 5.26
C VAL A 46 7.21 12.25 5.93
N LEU A 47 6.94 13.52 5.56
CA LEU A 47 7.56 14.69 6.17
C LEU A 47 7.18 14.81 7.65
N ALA A 48 5.89 14.66 7.98
CA ALA A 48 5.40 14.64 9.35
C ALA A 48 6.04 13.52 10.22
N ASN A 49 6.48 12.44 9.57
CA ASN A 49 7.09 11.28 10.22
C ASN A 49 8.59 11.13 9.91
N GLN A 50 9.27 12.20 9.47
CA GLN A 50 10.67 12.15 9.03
C GLN A 50 11.61 11.57 10.09
N ARG A 51 11.34 11.83 11.39
CA ARG A 51 12.13 11.28 12.51
C ARG A 51 12.11 9.75 12.59
N TRP A 52 11.07 9.11 12.05
CA TRP A 52 10.90 7.66 12.04
C TRP A 52 11.51 7.00 10.80
N VAL A 53 12.00 7.79 9.82
CA VAL A 53 12.68 7.23 8.65
C VAL A 53 14.03 6.67 9.09
N PRO A 54 14.27 5.35 8.96
CA PRO A 54 15.52 4.74 9.40
C PRO A 54 16.75 5.38 8.75
N PRO A 55 17.92 5.33 9.42
CA PRO A 55 19.17 5.75 8.81
C PRO A 55 19.45 5.01 7.51
N ALA A 56 20.27 5.61 6.64
CA ALA A 56 20.64 5.00 5.37
C ALA A 56 21.14 3.55 5.58
N ILE A 57 20.77 2.65 4.65
CA ILE A 57 21.16 1.22 4.63
C ILE A 57 20.51 0.36 5.74
N LYS A 58 20.01 0.96 6.82
CA LYS A 58 19.40 0.21 7.96
C LYS A 58 17.94 -0.18 7.75
N GLY A 59 17.24 0.45 6.82
CA GLY A 59 15.85 0.12 6.53
C GLY A 59 15.09 1.23 5.80
N PHE A 60 13.77 1.14 5.87
CA PHE A 60 12.84 1.96 5.11
C PHE A 60 11.66 2.34 6.01
N LEU A 61 11.05 3.50 5.75
CA LEU A 61 9.72 3.80 6.27
C LEU A 61 8.70 3.19 5.29
N TYR A 62 8.04 2.10 5.69
CA TYR A 62 6.95 1.52 4.94
C TYR A 62 5.76 2.48 4.93
N ILE A 63 5.16 2.71 3.76
CA ILE A 63 4.02 3.61 3.58
C ILE A 63 2.84 2.77 3.12
N ARG A 64 1.73 2.87 3.83
CA ARG A 64 0.51 2.16 3.49
C ARG A 64 -0.64 3.14 3.31
N ALA A 65 -1.05 3.31 2.06
CA ALA A 65 -2.31 3.95 1.71
C ALA A 65 -3.45 2.92 1.74
N LEU A 66 -4.59 3.35 2.26
CA LEU A 66 -5.84 2.60 2.35
C LEU A 66 -6.98 3.51 1.89
N LEU A 67 -7.94 2.93 1.15
CA LEU A 67 -9.23 3.53 0.90
C LEU A 67 -10.28 2.53 1.38
N MET A 68 -11.21 2.97 2.23
CA MET A 68 -12.25 2.13 2.80
C MET A 68 -13.59 2.85 2.80
N GLY A 69 -14.68 2.13 2.52
CA GLY A 69 -16.03 2.65 2.74
C GLY A 69 -16.26 2.81 4.24
N SER A 70 -16.61 4.01 4.68
CA SER A 70 -16.78 4.37 6.09
C SER A 70 -18.17 4.92 6.41
N GLY A 71 -19.06 4.95 5.43
CA GLY A 71 -20.40 5.49 5.58
C GLY A 71 -21.37 4.52 6.27
N PRO A 72 -22.46 5.03 6.86
CA PRO A 72 -23.42 4.22 7.60
C PRO A 72 -24.37 3.47 6.65
N VAL A 73 -23.95 2.33 6.12
CA VAL A 73 -24.79 1.45 5.29
C VAL A 73 -24.61 -0.02 5.68
N LEU A 74 -25.73 -0.72 5.93
CA LEU A 74 -25.74 -2.17 6.19
C LEU A 74 -26.11 -2.99 4.94
N GLY A 75 -26.77 -2.36 3.96
CA GLY A 75 -27.14 -3.00 2.70
C GLY A 75 -25.94 -3.26 1.79
N LEU A 76 -26.08 -4.24 0.89
CA LEU A 76 -25.06 -4.54 -0.13
C LEU A 76 -25.11 -3.51 -1.26
N ALA A 77 -24.49 -2.36 -1.03
CA ALA A 77 -24.42 -1.25 -1.98
C ALA A 77 -23.09 -0.49 -1.80
N PRO A 78 -22.68 0.35 -2.78
CA PRO A 78 -21.57 1.28 -2.59
C PRO A 78 -21.76 2.15 -1.34
N SER A 79 -20.67 2.39 -0.61
CA SER A 79 -20.70 3.20 0.61
C SER A 79 -21.03 4.66 0.27
N PRO A 80 -21.84 5.37 1.07
CA PRO A 80 -22.12 6.78 0.84
C PRO A 80 -20.91 7.66 1.17
N GLU A 81 -19.98 7.17 2.00
CA GLU A 81 -18.75 7.89 2.40
C GLU A 81 -17.54 6.98 2.35
N TYR A 82 -16.37 7.56 2.10
CA TYR A 82 -15.10 6.85 2.00
C TYR A 82 -14.01 7.59 2.77
N THR A 83 -13.19 6.83 3.48
CA THR A 83 -12.02 7.34 4.18
C THR A 83 -10.76 6.93 3.43
N PHE A 84 -9.99 7.93 2.98
CA PHE A 84 -8.63 7.74 2.50
C PHE A 84 -7.63 8.00 3.63
N LEU A 85 -6.84 6.98 3.97
CA LEU A 85 -5.90 7.02 5.10
C LEU A 85 -4.52 6.56 4.64
N ILE A 86 -3.48 7.26 5.11
CA ILE A 86 -2.10 6.84 4.96
C ILE A 86 -1.49 6.68 6.34
N TYR A 87 -0.90 5.51 6.60
CA TYR A 87 -0.08 5.29 7.78
C TYR A 87 1.31 4.81 7.39
N VAL A 88 2.25 4.92 8.32
CA VAL A 88 3.65 4.57 8.12
C VAL A 88 4.16 3.68 9.24
N SER A 89 5.13 2.83 8.93
CA SER A 89 5.81 1.99 9.92
C SER A 89 7.28 1.81 9.55
N PRO A 90 8.23 2.03 10.47
CA PRO A 90 9.64 1.76 10.21
C PRO A 90 9.87 0.25 10.06
N VAL A 91 10.51 -0.16 8.97
CA VAL A 91 10.83 -1.56 8.69
C VAL A 91 12.33 -1.71 8.43
N GLY A 92 12.92 -2.76 9.00
CA GLY A 92 14.31 -3.13 8.71
C GLY A 92 14.45 -3.87 7.39
N ASN A 93 15.69 -4.24 7.05
CA ASN A 93 15.94 -5.11 5.90
C ASN A 93 15.34 -6.50 6.16
N TYR A 94 14.64 -7.05 5.16
CA TYR A 94 14.05 -8.39 5.21
C TYR A 94 15.11 -9.48 5.43
N PHE A 95 16.29 -9.28 4.87
CA PHE A 95 17.41 -10.21 4.87
C PHE A 95 18.57 -9.58 5.64
N LYS A 96 18.59 -9.79 6.97
CA LYS A 96 19.58 -9.15 7.86
C LYS A 96 21.01 -9.70 7.66
N GLU A 97 21.15 -10.94 7.20
CA GLU A 97 22.42 -11.68 7.11
C GLU A 97 22.77 -12.10 5.67
N GLY A 98 22.12 -11.52 4.65
CA GLY A 98 22.27 -11.91 3.24
C GLY A 98 21.04 -12.67 2.71
N LEU A 99 21.08 -13.06 1.43
CA LEU A 99 19.98 -13.76 0.75
C LEU A 99 19.74 -15.14 1.39
N ALA A 100 18.87 -15.19 2.39
CA ALA A 100 18.39 -16.44 2.97
C ALA A 100 17.31 -17.02 2.03
N PRO A 101 17.46 -18.27 1.55
CA PRO A 101 16.43 -18.91 0.76
C PRO A 101 15.17 -19.11 1.61
N ILE A 102 14.01 -19.00 0.98
CA ILE A 102 12.72 -19.32 1.60
C ILE A 102 12.20 -20.63 1.02
N ASN A 103 11.63 -21.48 1.88
CA ASN A 103 10.89 -22.66 1.43
C ASN A 103 9.51 -22.21 0.96
N LEU A 104 9.07 -22.73 -0.19
CA LEU A 104 7.76 -22.46 -0.76
C LEU A 104 6.92 -23.73 -0.67
N ILE A 105 5.66 -23.58 -0.25
CA ILE A 105 4.66 -24.65 -0.30
C ILE A 105 3.81 -24.42 -1.56
N VAL A 106 3.68 -25.46 -2.38
CA VAL A 106 2.79 -25.46 -3.55
C VAL A 106 1.44 -25.99 -3.10
N GLU A 107 0.46 -25.09 -3.08
CA GLU A 107 -0.93 -25.39 -2.74
C GLU A 107 -1.71 -25.73 -4.01
N ASN A 108 -2.42 -26.87 -4.00
CA ASN A 108 -3.16 -27.40 -5.15
C ASN A 108 -4.69 -27.32 -4.98
N GLU A 109 -5.19 -27.15 -3.75
CA GLU A 109 -6.62 -27.12 -3.47
C GLU A 109 -7.17 -25.69 -3.36
N LEU A 110 -6.36 -24.77 -2.83
CA LEU A 110 -6.77 -23.38 -2.64
C LEU A 110 -6.26 -22.49 -3.76
N HIS A 111 -7.18 -21.94 -4.53
CA HIS A 111 -6.87 -20.95 -5.56
C HIS A 111 -6.77 -19.55 -4.95
N ARG A 112 -5.56 -18.96 -5.00
CA ARG A 112 -5.34 -17.56 -4.58
C ARG A 112 -6.23 -16.54 -5.32
N ALA A 113 -6.57 -16.83 -6.58
CA ALA A 113 -7.41 -15.99 -7.40
C ALA A 113 -7.93 -16.73 -8.64
N THR A 114 -9.10 -16.32 -9.13
CA THR A 114 -9.75 -16.88 -10.33
C THR A 114 -9.79 -15.85 -11.48
N PRO A 115 -9.88 -16.30 -12.75
CA PRO A 115 -10.18 -15.43 -13.88
C PRO A 115 -11.47 -14.63 -13.65
N GLY A 116 -11.47 -13.34 -13.97
CA GLY A 116 -12.59 -12.43 -13.69
C GLY A 116 -12.71 -11.94 -12.25
N GLY A 117 -11.96 -12.52 -11.31
CA GLY A 117 -11.90 -12.09 -9.91
C GLY A 117 -11.16 -10.76 -9.71
N THR A 118 -10.85 -10.41 -8.45
CA THR A 118 -10.20 -9.13 -8.12
C THR A 118 -8.66 -9.19 -8.11
N ARG A 119 -8.04 -10.23 -8.70
CA ARG A 119 -6.58 -10.48 -8.65
C ARG A 119 -5.72 -9.29 -9.11
N GLY A 120 -6.19 -8.56 -10.12
CA GLY A 120 -5.48 -7.42 -10.70
C GLY A 120 -5.40 -6.20 -9.78
N VAL A 121 -6.11 -6.21 -8.64
CA VAL A 121 -6.27 -5.05 -7.77
C VAL A 121 -5.91 -5.37 -6.32
N LYS A 122 -5.40 -4.37 -5.59
CA LYS A 122 -4.90 -4.55 -4.22
C LYS A 122 -6.04 -4.45 -3.19
N THR A 123 -6.97 -5.40 -3.23
CA THR A 123 -8.12 -5.46 -2.32
C THR A 123 -7.82 -6.29 -1.06
N ILE A 124 -8.68 -6.18 -0.05
CA ILE A 124 -8.59 -7.02 1.16
C ILE A 124 -9.06 -8.45 0.86
N GLY A 125 -10.08 -8.64 0.01
CA GLY A 125 -10.62 -9.96 -0.34
C GLY A 125 -9.58 -10.92 -0.95
N ASN A 126 -8.54 -10.40 -1.59
CA ASN A 126 -7.42 -11.21 -2.11
C ASN A 126 -6.43 -11.72 -1.04
N LYS A 127 -6.63 -11.38 0.25
CA LYS A 127 -5.73 -11.74 1.36
C LYS A 127 -6.44 -12.48 2.49
N THR A 128 -7.72 -12.79 2.34
CA THR A 128 -8.58 -13.39 3.37
C THR A 128 -8.94 -14.84 3.05
N GLY A 129 -8.11 -15.52 2.27
CA GLY A 129 -8.25 -16.93 1.90
C GLY A 129 -7.01 -17.71 2.25
#